data_AF-A0A3D0SDL6-F1
#
_entry.id   AF-A0A3D0SDL6-F1
#
_cell.length_a   1.000
_cell.length_b   1.000
_cell.length_c   1.000
_cell.angle_alpha   90.00
_cell.angle_beta   90.00
_cell.angle_gamma   90.00
#
_symmetry.space_group_name_H-M   'P 1'
#
loop_
_entity.id
_entity.type
_entity.pdbx_description
1 polymer ?
#
loop_
_entity_poly.entity_id
_entity_poly.type
_entity_poly.pdbx_seq_one_letter_code
_entity_poly.pdbx_strand_id
1 'polypeptide(L)'
;MNEEAERQALIYQLLPNARVTATGSDFACDYGINIYAETPVIMGDRVVILDAAPVSFGANVRVENGVVIASLTHPLEAAKRRAGWQQASPVKIGDNVVLCEGCTVLAGAVIPAGSVIEPGKVVTR
;
A
#
# COMPACT_ATOMS: atom_id res chain seq x y z
N MET A 1 -19.41 3.59 22.88
CA MET A 1 -18.35 4.31 22.13
C MET A 1 -18.85 4.50 20.71
N ASN A 2 -18.40 5.52 19.99
CA ASN A 2 -18.74 5.71 18.57
C ASN A 2 -17.96 4.66 17.76
N GLU A 3 -18.64 3.82 16.97
CA GLU A 3 -18.03 2.75 16.15
C GLU A 3 -16.88 3.28 15.28
N GLU A 4 -17.01 4.50 14.76
CA GLU A 4 -15.96 5.16 13.98
C GLU A 4 -14.69 5.42 14.83
N ALA A 5 -14.85 5.82 16.09
CA ALA A 5 -13.71 6.09 16.95
C ALA A 5 -12.96 4.80 17.34
N GLU A 6 -13.68 3.70 17.56
CA GLU A 6 -13.09 2.39 17.82
C GLU A 6 -12.32 1.89 16.59
N ARG A 7 -12.92 2.01 15.40
CA ARG A 7 -12.29 1.66 14.14
C ARG A 7 -11.00 2.41 13.91
N GLN A 8 -11.01 3.73 14.10
CA GLN A 8 -9.81 4.56 13.96
C GLN A 8 -8.72 4.13 14.96
N ALA A 9 -9.08 3.83 16.21
CA ALA A 9 -8.12 3.35 17.20
C ALA A 9 -7.45 2.02 16.79
N LEU A 10 -8.22 1.08 16.22
CA LEU A 10 -7.68 -0.18 15.69
C LEU A 10 -6.79 0.04 14.46
N ILE A 11 -7.17 0.95 13.56
CA ILE A 11 -6.33 1.32 12.41
C ILE A 11 -4.99 1.88 12.88
N TYR A 12 -4.98 2.72 13.92
CA TYR A 12 -3.73 3.23 14.49
C TYR A 12 -2.85 2.14 15.12
N GLN A 13 -3.46 1.09 15.69
CA GLN A 13 -2.70 -0.05 16.21
C GLN A 13 -2.11 -0.90 15.07
N LEU A 14 -2.87 -1.10 13.99
CA LEU A 14 -2.44 -1.84 12.80
C LEU A 14 -1.36 -1.10 12.02
N LEU A 15 -1.52 0.22 11.86
CA LEU A 15 -0.67 1.10 11.03
C LEU A 15 0.00 2.16 11.92
N PRO A 16 0.91 1.79 12.82
CA PRO A 16 1.47 2.73 13.79
C PRO A 16 2.30 3.86 13.15
N ASN A 17 2.80 3.64 11.93
CA ASN A 17 3.66 4.56 11.19
C ASN A 17 2.94 5.33 10.08
N ALA A 18 1.64 5.10 9.88
CA ALA A 18 0.84 5.79 8.88
C ALA A 18 -0.51 6.18 9.45
N ARG A 19 -0.87 7.47 9.32
CA ARG A 19 -2.25 7.86 9.55
C ARG A 19 -3.04 7.53 8.28
N VAL A 20 -4.15 6.80 8.41
CA VAL A 20 -5.06 6.52 7.30
C VAL A 20 -6.45 6.98 7.73
N THR A 21 -7.00 7.97 7.05
CA THR A 21 -8.23 8.66 7.51
C THR A 21 -9.50 7.89 7.16
N ALA A 22 -9.45 7.10 6.11
CA ALA A 22 -10.49 6.15 5.76
C ALA A 22 -9.77 5.01 5.07
N THR A 23 -9.74 3.83 5.69
CA THR A 23 -9.77 2.61 4.89
C THR A 23 -11.22 2.42 4.50
N GLY A 24 -11.52 2.02 3.26
CA GLY A 24 -12.85 1.47 2.98
C GLY A 24 -13.06 0.15 3.74
N SER A 25 -14.17 -0.52 3.47
CA SER A 25 -14.36 -1.93 3.82
C SER A 25 -13.22 -2.80 3.24
N ASP A 26 -12.83 -3.86 3.96
CA ASP A 26 -11.88 -4.89 3.53
C ASP A 26 -10.44 -4.45 3.18
N PHE A 27 -9.84 -3.57 4.00
CA PHE A 27 -8.40 -3.32 3.95
C PHE A 27 -7.59 -4.51 4.48
N ALA A 28 -6.50 -4.85 3.81
CA ALA A 28 -5.57 -5.90 4.25
C ALA A 28 -4.11 -5.47 4.09
N CYS A 29 -3.27 -5.87 5.05
CA CYS A 29 -1.82 -5.80 4.96
C CYS A 29 -1.16 -7.01 5.63
N ASP A 30 0.11 -7.28 5.32
CA ASP A 30 0.85 -8.39 5.92
C ASP A 30 1.28 -8.08 7.35
N TYR A 31 1.83 -6.88 7.58
CA TYR A 31 2.42 -6.48 8.86
C TYR A 31 1.87 -5.16 9.40
N GLY A 32 1.58 -4.20 8.53
CA GLY A 32 1.10 -2.85 8.86
C GLY A 32 2.20 -1.90 9.39
N ILE A 33 3.19 -2.42 10.13
CA ILE A 33 4.30 -1.63 10.68
C ILE A 33 5.26 -1.08 9.62
N ASN A 34 5.28 -1.65 8.41
CA ASN A 34 6.16 -1.20 7.33
C ASN A 34 5.49 -0.16 6.40
N ILE A 35 4.30 0.31 6.78
CA ILE A 35 3.54 1.30 6.03
C ILE A 35 3.74 2.67 6.67
N TYR A 36 4.26 3.62 5.89
CA TYR A 36 4.62 4.96 6.35
C TYR A 36 3.85 6.01 5.55
N ALA A 37 3.35 7.05 6.23
CA ALA A 37 2.71 8.17 5.56
C ALA A 37 3.05 9.49 6.23
N GLU A 38 3.43 10.50 5.44
CA GLU A 38 3.74 11.84 5.94
C GLU A 38 2.48 12.59 6.40
N THR A 39 1.41 12.45 5.63
CA THR A 39 0.07 12.98 5.96
C THR A 39 -0.95 11.84 5.94
N PRO A 40 -2.13 12.03 6.54
CA PRO A 40 -3.14 11.00 6.47
C PRO A 40 -3.50 10.61 5.04
N VAL A 41 -3.40 9.31 4.71
CA VAL A 41 -3.75 8.78 3.38
C VAL A 41 -5.25 8.49 3.32
N ILE A 42 -5.85 8.78 2.17
CA ILE A 42 -7.25 8.41 1.88
C ILE A 42 -7.22 7.10 1.09
N MET A 43 -7.85 6.04 1.62
CA MET A 43 -7.90 4.73 0.99
C MET A 43 -9.36 4.29 0.73
N GLY A 44 -9.61 3.79 -0.47
CA GLY A 44 -10.88 3.18 -0.85
C GLY A 44 -11.10 1.79 -0.23
N ASP A 45 -12.13 1.12 -0.72
CA ASP A 45 -12.46 -0.27 -0.38
C ASP A 45 -11.48 -1.26 -1.02
N ARG A 46 -11.28 -2.43 -0.38
CA ARG A 46 -10.53 -3.56 -0.92
C ARG A 46 -9.07 -3.23 -1.30
N VAL A 47 -8.44 -2.32 -0.58
CA VAL A 47 -7.02 -2.00 -0.73
C VAL A 47 -6.17 -3.07 -0.04
N VAL A 48 -5.17 -3.60 -0.75
CA VAL A 48 -4.24 -4.60 -0.23
C VAL A 48 -2.81 -4.07 -0.29
N ILE A 49 -2.10 -4.11 0.83
CA ILE A 49 -0.68 -3.69 0.90
C ILE A 49 0.17 -4.84 1.43
N LEU A 50 0.95 -5.49 0.57
CA LEU A 50 1.91 -6.53 0.95
C LEU A 50 3.21 -5.87 1.39
N ASP A 51 3.34 -5.56 2.68
CA ASP A 51 4.39 -4.70 3.25
C ASP A 51 5.57 -5.48 3.86
N ALA A 52 6.06 -6.52 3.17
CA ALA A 52 7.29 -7.22 3.53
C ALA A 52 8.56 -6.33 3.50
N ALA A 53 8.53 -5.21 2.75
CA ALA A 53 9.49 -4.11 2.79
C ALA A 53 8.73 -2.77 2.90
N PRO A 54 9.42 -1.67 3.24
CA PRO A 54 8.77 -0.37 3.44
C PRO A 54 7.92 0.09 2.25
N VAL A 55 6.68 0.51 2.55
CA VAL A 55 5.79 1.20 1.62
C VAL A 55 5.58 2.62 2.16
N SER A 56 6.07 3.62 1.42
CA SER A 56 6.05 5.01 1.87
C SER A 56 5.16 5.87 1.00
N PHE A 57 4.25 6.60 1.63
CA PHE A 57 3.36 7.58 1.03
C PHE A 57 3.82 9.01 1.40
N GLY A 58 3.97 9.86 0.40
CA GLY A 58 4.17 11.30 0.58
C GLY A 58 2.91 12.02 1.05
N ALA A 59 2.90 13.34 0.90
CA ALA A 59 1.75 14.17 1.27
C ALA A 59 0.60 14.05 0.27
N ASN A 60 -0.65 14.15 0.75
CA ASN A 60 -1.86 14.23 -0.10
C ASN A 60 -2.02 13.06 -1.09
N VAL A 61 -1.71 11.83 -0.68
CA VAL A 61 -1.91 10.65 -1.53
C VAL A 61 -3.33 10.11 -1.40
N ARG A 62 -3.92 9.75 -2.54
CA ARG A 62 -5.22 9.08 -2.63
C ARG A 62 -5.08 7.71 -3.28
N VAL A 63 -5.61 6.70 -2.61
CA VAL A 63 -5.63 5.32 -3.05
C VAL A 63 -7.09 4.93 -3.27
N GLU A 64 -7.49 4.75 -4.52
CA GLU A 64 -8.86 4.38 -4.85
C GLU A 64 -9.12 2.87 -4.62
N ASN A 65 -10.34 2.43 -4.89
CA ASN A 65 -10.78 1.07 -4.58
C ASN A 65 -9.96 -0.01 -5.29
N GLY A 66 -9.78 -1.17 -4.66
CA GLY A 66 -9.18 -2.36 -5.27
C GLY A 66 -7.70 -2.25 -5.63
N VAL A 67 -7.00 -1.20 -5.15
CA VAL A 67 -5.57 -1.02 -5.42
C VAL A 67 -4.75 -2.05 -4.65
N VAL A 68 -3.75 -2.61 -5.33
CA VAL A 68 -2.76 -3.52 -4.73
C VAL A 68 -1.39 -2.86 -4.73
N ILE A 69 -0.73 -2.79 -3.58
CA ILE A 69 0.65 -2.33 -3.46
C ILE A 69 1.48 -3.49 -2.91
N ALA A 70 2.39 -4.02 -3.71
CA ALA A 70 3.19 -5.17 -3.34
C ALA A 70 4.66 -4.79 -3.22
N SER A 71 5.19 -4.76 -1.99
CA SER A 71 6.64 -4.69 -1.77
C SER A 71 7.31 -6.07 -1.88
N LEU A 72 6.52 -7.14 -1.85
CA LEU A 72 6.94 -8.53 -1.94
C LEU A 72 6.91 -9.04 -3.39
N THR A 73 7.89 -9.83 -3.77
CA THR A 73 7.94 -10.61 -5.02
C THR A 73 8.60 -11.98 -4.78
N HIS A 74 8.63 -12.81 -5.81
CA HIS A 74 9.22 -14.14 -5.77
C HIS A 74 10.39 -14.28 -6.75
N PRO A 75 11.43 -15.06 -6.40
CA PRO A 75 12.50 -15.39 -7.33
C PRO A 75 11.96 -16.01 -8.62
N LEU A 76 12.55 -15.66 -9.77
CA LEU A 76 12.19 -16.27 -11.06
C LEU A 76 12.57 -17.76 -11.14
N GLU A 77 13.59 -18.18 -10.40
CA GLU A 77 13.99 -19.57 -10.27
C GLU A 77 12.98 -20.38 -9.45
N ALA A 78 12.35 -21.37 -10.08
CA ALA A 78 11.32 -22.19 -9.43
C ALA A 78 11.86 -22.98 -8.21
N ALA A 79 13.14 -23.39 -8.23
CA ALA A 79 13.75 -24.09 -7.11
C ALA A 79 13.78 -23.22 -5.83
N LYS A 80 14.14 -21.93 -5.98
CA LYS A 80 14.12 -20.98 -4.87
C LYS A 80 12.70 -20.74 -4.36
N ARG A 81 11.71 -20.59 -5.25
CA ARG A 81 10.30 -20.46 -4.84
C ARG A 81 9.80 -21.69 -4.06
N ARG A 82 10.13 -22.91 -4.51
CA ARG A 82 9.78 -24.15 -3.80
C ARG A 82 10.43 -24.27 -2.42
N ALA A 83 11.61 -23.66 -2.24
CA ALA A 83 12.27 -23.56 -0.95
C ALA A 83 11.70 -22.46 -0.05
N GLY A 84 10.63 -21.77 -0.47
CA GLY A 84 9.97 -20.71 0.32
C GLY A 84 10.64 -19.35 0.21
N TRP A 85 11.57 -19.15 -0.72
CA TRP A 85 12.27 -17.87 -0.83
C TRP A 85 11.34 -16.78 -1.38
N GLN A 86 11.45 -15.62 -0.76
CA GLN A 86 10.77 -14.39 -1.14
C GLN A 86 11.80 -13.26 -1.24
N GLN A 87 11.48 -12.24 -2.01
CA GLN A 87 12.29 -11.03 -2.14
C GLN A 87 11.39 -9.83 -1.90
N ALA A 88 11.84 -8.88 -1.09
CA ALA A 88 11.12 -7.65 -0.85
C ALA A 88 11.92 -6.45 -1.36
N SER A 89 11.24 -5.44 -1.88
CA SER A 89 11.85 -4.19 -2.33
C SER A 89 10.91 -3.02 -2.01
N PRO A 90 11.42 -1.92 -1.44
CA PRO A 90 10.57 -0.81 -1.02
C PRO A 90 9.74 -0.23 -2.16
N VAL A 91 8.54 0.24 -1.84
CA VAL A 91 7.70 1.03 -2.77
C VAL A 91 7.63 2.45 -2.25
N LYS A 92 7.83 3.43 -3.15
CA LYS A 92 7.75 4.86 -2.80
C LYS A 92 6.71 5.54 -3.64
N ILE A 93 5.79 6.25 -2.99
CA ILE A 93 4.73 7.02 -3.62
C ILE A 93 4.93 8.48 -3.22
N GLY A 94 5.20 9.34 -4.20
CA GLY A 94 5.44 10.76 -3.98
C GLY A 94 4.18 11.55 -3.62
N ASP A 95 4.37 12.85 -3.40
CA ASP A 95 3.30 13.76 -3.01
C ASP A 95 2.25 13.94 -4.10
N ASN A 96 1.00 14.22 -3.71
CA ASN A 96 -0.12 14.54 -4.59
C ASN A 96 -0.36 13.47 -5.67
N VAL A 97 -0.13 12.20 -5.32
CA VAL A 97 -0.37 11.06 -6.21
C VAL A 97 -1.82 10.55 -6.06
N VAL A 98 -2.41 10.16 -7.18
CA VAL A 98 -3.66 9.40 -7.21
C VAL A 98 -3.41 8.03 -7.82
N LEU A 99 -3.67 6.97 -7.04
CA LEU A 99 -3.70 5.59 -7.51
C LEU A 99 -5.14 5.23 -7.85
N CYS A 100 -5.50 5.19 -9.13
CA CYS A 100 -6.89 4.92 -9.53
C CYS A 100 -7.27 3.44 -9.38
N GLU A 101 -8.57 3.20 -9.50
CA GLU A 101 -9.23 1.93 -9.18
C GLU A 101 -8.57 0.71 -9.83
N GLY A 102 -8.30 -0.30 -9.00
CA GLY A 102 -7.75 -1.59 -9.45
C GLY A 102 -6.30 -1.55 -9.96
N CYS A 103 -5.58 -0.43 -9.84
CA CYS A 103 -4.18 -0.41 -10.23
C CYS A 103 -3.30 -1.25 -9.27
N THR A 104 -2.17 -1.74 -9.78
CA THR A 104 -1.20 -2.54 -9.02
C THR A 104 0.17 -1.88 -9.07
N VAL A 105 0.78 -1.64 -7.91
CA VAL A 105 2.15 -1.13 -7.80
C VAL A 105 3.07 -2.25 -7.32
N LEU A 106 4.09 -2.59 -8.11
CA LEU A 106 4.98 -3.71 -7.83
C LEU A 106 6.23 -3.33 -7.05
N ALA A 107 6.89 -4.35 -6.52
CA ALA A 107 8.04 -4.21 -5.63
C ALA A 107 9.16 -3.39 -6.29
N GLY A 108 9.68 -2.40 -5.57
CA GLY A 108 10.73 -1.51 -6.08
C GLY A 108 10.25 -0.32 -6.91
N ALA A 109 8.95 -0.19 -7.19
CA ALA A 109 8.43 0.93 -7.97
C ALA A 109 8.53 2.27 -7.22
N VAL A 110 8.77 3.34 -7.96
CA VAL A 110 8.81 4.72 -7.45
C VAL A 110 7.82 5.56 -8.24
N ILE A 111 6.72 5.96 -7.63
CA ILE A 111 5.71 6.83 -8.25
C ILE A 111 6.12 8.29 -8.02
N PRO A 112 6.41 9.07 -9.09
CA PRO A 112 6.77 10.48 -8.94
C PRO A 112 5.63 11.32 -8.39
N ALA A 113 5.98 12.42 -7.70
CA ALA A 113 4.99 13.37 -7.20
C ALA A 113 4.11 13.95 -8.33
N GLY A 114 2.84 14.17 -8.05
CA GLY A 114 1.83 14.70 -8.99
C GLY A 114 1.33 13.69 -10.01
N SER A 115 1.73 12.42 -9.91
CA SER A 115 1.29 11.38 -10.86
C SER A 115 -0.15 10.94 -10.63
N VAL A 116 -0.83 10.58 -11.72
CA VAL A 116 -2.11 9.86 -11.69
C VAL A 116 -1.89 8.51 -12.38
N ILE A 117 -2.08 7.43 -11.63
CA ILE A 117 -1.95 6.06 -12.15
C ILE A 117 -3.32 5.61 -12.63
N GLU A 118 -3.43 5.32 -13.93
CA GLU A 118 -4.68 4.93 -14.58
C GLU A 118 -5.31 3.67 -13.96
N PRO A 119 -6.65 3.54 -14.00
CA PRO A 119 -7.33 2.36 -13.51
C PRO A 119 -6.81 1.05 -14.12
N GLY A 120 -6.66 0.00 -13.31
CA GLY A 120 -6.20 -1.32 -13.75
C GLY A 120 -4.73 -1.40 -14.18
N LYS A 121 -3.97 -0.30 -14.13
CA LYS A 121 -2.58 -0.27 -14.58
C LYS A 121 -1.68 -1.07 -13.64
N VAL A 122 -0.73 -1.81 -14.20
CA VAL A 122 0.34 -2.46 -13.44
C VAL A 122 1.61 -1.62 -13.58
N VAL A 123 2.06 -1.02 -12.47
CA VAL A 123 3.27 -0.22 -12.40
C VAL A 123 4.44 -1.09 -11.97
N THR A 124 5.39 -1.29 -12.88
CA THR A 124 6.57 -2.12 -12.65
C THR A 124 7.80 -1.32 -12.22
N ARG A 125 7.83 0.00 -12.50
CA ARG A 125 8.96 0.91 -12.26
C ARG A 125 8.45 2.33 -12.07
#